data_AF-A0A946WF67-F1
#
_entry.id   AF-A0A946WF67-F1
#
_cell.length_a   1.000
_cell.length_b   1.000
_cell.length_c   1.000
_cell.angle_alpha   90.00
_cell.angle_beta   90.00
_cell.angle_gamma   90.00
#
_symmetry.space_group_name_H-M   'P 1'
#
loop_
_entity.id
_entity.type
_entity.pdbx_description
1 polymer ?
#
loop_
_entity_poly.entity_id
_entity_poly.type
_entity_poly.pdbx_seq_one_letter_code
_entity_poly.pdbx_strand_id
1 'polypeptide(L)'
;MISIVLGMHRSGTSTVAGILHLNKVIMGTYQSFWPRPLPQNPKGFYENYDFRIINDRLLNKVGYDAKSYESEIPEPLVSDKIKNAMVKIVQKYDTKYEHWGWKDPRTCLTISQWVTIFTELNLIHKLKIIFVTRRA
;
A
#
# COMPACT_ATOMS: atom_id res chain seq x y z
N MET A 1 -9.26 -4.32 11.84
CA MET A 1 -9.05 -5.04 10.55
C MET A 1 -8.07 -4.25 9.70
N ILE A 2 -7.16 -4.92 8.98
CA ILE A 2 -6.16 -4.29 8.12
C ILE A 2 -6.44 -4.68 6.66
N SER A 3 -6.80 -3.72 5.80
CA SER A 3 -7.19 -3.96 4.41
C SER A 3 -6.15 -3.42 3.42
N ILE A 4 -5.49 -4.30 2.68
CA ILE A 4 -4.57 -3.89 1.60
C ILE A 4 -5.26 -4.09 0.25
N VAL A 5 -5.42 -3.00 -0.49
CA VAL A 5 -5.93 -3.06 -1.86
C VAL A 5 -4.76 -3.17 -2.83
N LEU A 6 -4.64 -4.32 -3.46
CA LEU A 6 -3.63 -4.63 -4.48
C LEU A 6 -4.23 -4.54 -5.87
N GLY A 7 -3.41 -4.14 -6.83
CA GLY A 7 -3.76 -4.09 -8.25
C GLY A 7 -3.02 -2.94 -8.94
N MET A 8 -2.61 -3.20 -10.19
CA MET A 8 -1.91 -2.20 -10.99
C MET A 8 -2.83 -1.04 -11.38
N HIS A 9 -2.22 0.07 -11.81
CA HIS A 9 -2.94 1.25 -12.28
C HIS A 9 -4.06 0.87 -13.27
N ARG A 10 -5.18 1.60 -13.23
CA ARG A 10 -6.36 1.40 -14.11
C ARG A 10 -7.17 0.11 -13.89
N SER A 11 -6.84 -0.71 -12.88
CA SER A 11 -7.62 -1.91 -12.53
C SER A 11 -8.90 -1.64 -11.71
N GLY A 12 -9.14 -0.40 -11.28
CA GLY A 12 -10.29 -0.06 -10.42
C GLY A 12 -9.98 -0.03 -8.91
N THR A 13 -8.71 -0.14 -8.52
CA THR A 13 -8.26 -0.11 -7.12
C THR A 13 -8.67 1.16 -6.38
N SER A 14 -8.72 2.33 -7.04
CA SER A 14 -9.20 3.58 -6.43
C SER A 14 -10.67 3.50 -6.03
N THR A 15 -11.52 2.82 -6.82
CA THR A 15 -12.94 2.64 -6.49
C THR A 15 -13.10 1.77 -5.26
N VAL A 16 -12.39 0.64 -5.20
CA VAL A 16 -12.40 -0.26 -4.05
C VAL A 16 -11.90 0.43 -2.79
N ALA A 17 -10.76 1.13 -2.87
CA ALA A 17 -10.21 1.90 -1.75
C ALA A 17 -11.17 3.01 -1.30
N GLY A 18 -11.84 3.69 -2.23
CA GLY A 18 -12.84 4.71 -1.91
C GLY A 18 -14.07 4.13 -1.18
N ILE A 19 -14.60 2.99 -1.65
CA ILE A 19 -15.71 2.29 -0.98
C ILE A 19 -15.33 1.91 0.46
N LEU A 20 -14.14 1.32 0.65
CA LEU A 20 -13.63 0.97 1.97
C LEU A 20 -13.53 2.21 2.88
N HIS A 21 -12.95 3.30 2.36
CA HIS A 21 -12.80 4.55 3.10
C HIS A 21 -14.14 5.15 3.54
N LEU A 22 -15.14 5.16 2.65
CA LEU A 22 -16.48 5.64 2.96
C LEU A 22 -17.21 4.72 3.96
N ASN A 23 -16.84 3.44 4.02
CA ASN A 23 -17.35 2.46 4.99
C ASN A 23 -16.46 2.32 6.22
N LYS A 24 -15.82 3.42 6.66
CA LYS A 24 -15.05 3.53 7.91
C LYS A 24 -13.76 2.70 7.98
N VAL A 25 -13.28 2.13 6.87
CA VAL A 25 -11.93 1.54 6.80
C VAL A 25 -10.96 2.64 6.36
N ILE A 26 -10.19 3.20 7.29
CA ILE A 26 -9.35 4.37 7.03
C ILE A 26 -8.18 4.02 6.10
N MET A 27 -8.33 4.33 4.81
CA MET A 27 -7.28 4.15 3.79
C MET A 27 -6.16 5.19 3.83
N GLY A 28 -6.36 6.28 4.58
CA GLY A 28 -5.45 7.42 4.70
C GLY A 28 -6.21 8.68 5.12
N THR A 29 -5.51 9.81 5.17
CA THR A 29 -6.10 11.13 5.46
C THR A 29 -5.87 12.07 4.29
N TYR A 30 -6.50 13.24 4.31
CA TYR A 30 -6.22 14.27 3.31
C TYR A 30 -4.71 14.57 3.20
N GLN A 31 -3.95 14.54 4.30
CA GLN A 31 -2.51 14.80 4.26
C GLN A 31 -1.71 13.65 3.64
N SER A 32 -2.12 12.39 3.87
CA SER A 32 -1.40 11.23 3.32
C SER A 32 -1.87 10.86 1.92
N PHE A 33 -3.04 11.31 1.47
CA PHE A 33 -3.51 11.05 0.11
C PHE A 33 -2.73 11.86 -0.92
N TRP A 34 -1.91 11.15 -1.70
CA TRP A 34 -1.14 11.72 -2.80
C TRP A 34 -1.05 10.74 -3.98
N PRO A 35 -1.28 11.18 -5.23
CA PRO A 35 -1.48 12.57 -5.66
C PRO A 35 -2.83 13.14 -5.24
N ARG A 36 -2.90 14.49 -5.22
CA ARG A 36 -4.17 15.22 -5.02
C ARG A 36 -5.19 14.81 -6.09
N PRO A 37 -6.51 14.92 -5.79
CA PRO A 37 -7.53 14.77 -6.80
C PRO A 37 -7.25 15.65 -8.02
N LEU A 38 -7.51 15.11 -9.21
CA LEU A 38 -7.33 15.81 -10.48
C LEU A 38 -8.70 15.97 -11.15
N PRO A 39 -8.90 16.89 -12.11
CA PRO A 39 -10.18 17.03 -12.81
C PRO A 39 -10.71 15.71 -13.42
N GLN A 40 -9.82 14.88 -13.95
CA GLN A 40 -10.14 13.55 -14.49
C GLN A 40 -10.42 12.47 -13.42
N ASN A 41 -10.09 12.75 -12.15
CA ASN A 41 -10.38 11.89 -11.02
C ASN A 41 -10.71 12.73 -9.76
N PRO A 42 -11.89 13.37 -9.73
CA PRO A 42 -12.22 14.38 -8.71
C PRO A 42 -12.40 13.78 -7.31
N LYS A 43 -12.66 12.47 -7.22
CA LYS A 43 -12.75 11.73 -5.95
C LYS A 43 -11.37 11.33 -5.40
N GLY A 44 -10.29 11.56 -6.16
CA GLY A 44 -8.94 11.24 -5.77
C GLY A 44 -8.56 9.77 -5.97
N PHE A 45 -7.29 9.47 -5.69
CA PHE A 45 -6.71 8.15 -5.96
C PHE A 45 -6.72 7.24 -4.74
N TYR A 46 -6.96 7.75 -3.53
CA TYR A 46 -6.85 6.99 -2.27
C TYR A 46 -5.48 6.29 -2.11
N GLU A 47 -4.43 6.85 -2.73
CA GLU A 47 -3.06 6.35 -2.59
C GLU A 47 -2.43 6.93 -1.34
N ASN A 48 -1.99 6.05 -0.44
CA ASN A 48 -1.43 6.47 0.84
C ASN A 48 0.08 6.70 0.71
N TYR A 49 0.48 7.96 0.73
CA TYR A 49 1.86 8.37 0.49
C TYR A 49 2.85 7.86 1.54
N ASP A 50 2.40 7.70 2.78
CA ASP A 50 3.24 7.18 3.87
C ASP A 50 3.78 5.78 3.52
N PHE A 51 2.92 4.92 2.96
CA PHE A 51 3.29 3.56 2.51
C PHE A 51 4.04 3.60 1.17
N ARG A 52 3.64 4.48 0.26
CA ARG A 52 4.30 4.63 -1.05
C ARG A 52 5.79 4.94 -0.91
N ILE A 53 6.18 5.86 -0.03
CA ILE A 53 7.60 6.21 0.19
C ILE A 53 8.42 5.00 0.63
N ILE A 54 7.83 4.12 1.44
CA ILE A 54 8.51 2.90 1.91
C ILE A 54 8.63 1.89 0.77
N ASN A 55 7.57 1.72 -0.04
CA ASN A 55 7.62 0.89 -1.24
C ASN A 55 8.70 1.37 -2.22
N ASP A 56 8.75 2.68 -2.48
CA ASP A 56 9.78 3.27 -3.34
C ASP A 56 11.19 2.99 -2.80
N ARG A 57 11.41 3.07 -1.48
CA ARG A 57 12.71 2.76 -0.87
C ARG A 57 13.09 1.27 -0.99
N LEU A 58 12.12 0.36 -0.86
CA LEU A 58 12.34 -1.07 -1.04
C LEU A 58 12.77 -1.39 -2.47
N LEU A 59 12.04 -0.87 -3.46
CA LEU A 59 12.32 -1.13 -4.87
C LEU A 59 13.65 -0.49 -5.32
N ASN A 60 13.91 0.75 -4.90
CA ASN A 60 15.18 1.43 -5.21
C ASN A 60 16.40 0.69 -4.65
N LYS A 61 16.27 -0.07 -3.56
CA LYS A 61 17.38 -0.84 -2.99
C LYS A 61 17.83 -2.01 -3.86
N VAL A 62 16.93 -2.51 -4.69
CA VAL A 62 17.19 -3.59 -5.64
C VAL A 62 17.27 -3.07 -7.08
N GLY A 63 17.39 -1.75 -7.26
CA GLY A 63 17.53 -1.13 -8.58
C GLY A 63 16.26 -1.19 -9.45
N TYR A 64 15.10 -1.54 -8.87
CA TYR A 64 13.87 -1.69 -9.62
C TYR A 64 13.02 -0.41 -9.56
N ASP A 65 12.59 0.10 -10.72
CA ASP A 65 11.54 1.13 -10.80
C ASP A 65 10.21 0.45 -11.10
N ALA A 66 9.15 0.79 -10.37
CA ALA A 66 7.80 0.31 -10.64
C ALA A 66 7.23 0.74 -12.01
N LYS A 67 7.91 1.66 -12.71
CA LYS A 67 7.62 2.04 -14.09
C LYS A 67 8.45 1.26 -15.13
N SER A 68 9.37 0.41 -14.69
CA SER A 68 10.18 -0.42 -15.57
C SER A 68 9.30 -1.43 -16.32
N TYR A 69 9.74 -1.80 -17.52
CA TYR A 69 9.16 -2.89 -18.31
C TYR A 69 9.90 -4.22 -18.11
N GLU A 70 10.88 -4.25 -17.21
CA GLU A 70 11.62 -5.46 -16.86
C GLU A 70 10.69 -6.50 -16.24
N SER A 71 10.69 -7.70 -16.83
CA SER A 71 9.88 -8.84 -16.38
C SER A 71 10.44 -9.50 -15.13
N GLU A 72 11.74 -9.37 -14.89
CA GLU A 72 12.40 -9.88 -13.68
C GLU A 72 12.27 -8.84 -12.57
N ILE A 73 11.40 -9.13 -11.59
CA ILE A 73 11.22 -8.30 -10.42
C ILE A 73 12.09 -8.89 -9.31
N PRO A 74 13.20 -8.24 -8.91
CA PRO A 74 14.03 -8.72 -7.82
C PRO A 74 13.27 -8.67 -6.50
N GLU A 75 13.52 -9.64 -5.63
CA GLU A 75 12.93 -9.62 -4.29
C GLU A 75 13.54 -8.49 -3.45
N PRO A 76 12.74 -7.52 -2.95
CA PRO A 76 13.30 -6.36 -2.26
C PRO A 76 13.99 -6.73 -0.95
N LEU A 77 15.30 -6.45 -0.86
CA LEU A 77 16.06 -6.62 0.37
C LEU A 77 15.64 -5.58 1.43
N VAL A 78 15.27 -6.05 2.62
CA VAL A 78 14.86 -5.20 3.73
C VAL A 78 16.06 -4.93 4.65
N SER A 79 16.56 -3.70 4.66
CA SER A 79 17.53 -3.27 5.67
C SER A 79 16.84 -2.94 6.99
N ASP A 80 17.57 -3.01 8.12
CA ASP A 80 17.03 -2.66 9.45
C ASP A 80 16.37 -1.27 9.49
N LYS A 81 16.95 -0.30 8.76
CA LYS A 81 16.40 1.05 8.67
C LYS A 81 15.02 1.06 7.98
N ILE A 82 14.83 0.26 6.93
CA ILE A 82 13.55 0.16 6.22
C ILE A 82 12.56 -0.64 7.06
N LYS A 83 13.00 -1.77 7.65
CA LYS A 83 12.19 -2.57 8.58
C LYS A 83 11.62 -1.71 9.71
N ASN A 84 12.47 -0.91 10.35
CA ASN A 84 12.05 0.03 11.40
C ASN A 84 11.02 1.06 10.91
N ALA A 85 11.14 1.54 9.67
CA ALA A 85 10.15 2.44 9.08
C ALA A 85 8.81 1.74 8.81
N MET A 86 8.84 0.49 8.32
CA MET A 86 7.66 -0.34 8.11
C MET A 86 6.92 -0.62 9.42
N VAL A 87 7.65 -1.05 10.46
CA VAL A 87 7.07 -1.30 11.78
C VAL A 87 6.45 -0.02 12.35
N LYS A 88 7.16 1.10 12.30
CA LYS A 88 6.65 2.39 12.80
C LYS A 88 5.37 2.82 12.09
N ILE A 89 5.28 2.65 10.77
CA ILE A 89 4.07 3.07 10.06
C ILE A 89 2.88 2.16 10.36
N VAL A 90 3.10 0.84 10.47
CA VAL A 90 2.06 -0.12 10.84
C VAL A 90 1.53 0.18 12.25
N GLN A 91 2.42 0.36 13.22
CA GLN A 91 2.04 0.71 14.60
C GLN A 91 1.30 2.06 14.66
N LYS A 92 1.78 3.09 13.95
CA LYS A 92 1.11 4.40 13.87
C LYS A 92 -0.35 4.27 13.42
N TYR A 93 -0.64 3.42 12.42
CA TYR A 93 -2.01 3.24 11.95
C TYR A 93 -2.82 2.31 12.87
N ASP A 94 -2.26 1.19 13.34
CA ASP A 94 -2.97 0.22 14.19
C ASP A 94 -3.33 0.78 15.57
N THR A 95 -2.50 1.68 16.13
CA THR A 95 -2.83 2.39 17.37
C THR A 95 -3.92 3.45 17.17
N LYS A 96 -4.00 4.06 15.98
CA LYS A 96 -4.89 5.20 15.74
C LYS A 96 -6.28 4.80 15.23
N TYR A 97 -6.38 3.67 14.52
CA TYR A 97 -7.59 3.29 13.80
C TYR A 97 -7.93 1.83 14.03
N GLU A 98 -9.17 1.53 14.38
CA GLU A 98 -9.68 0.16 14.54
C GLU A 98 -9.73 -0.62 13.21
N HIS A 99 -10.17 0.07 12.15
CA HIS A 99 -10.20 -0.43 10.78
C HIS A 99 -9.41 0.51 9.88
N TRP A 100 -8.36 -0.02 9.26
CA TRP A 100 -7.49 0.78 8.40
C TRP A 100 -6.95 -0.05 7.25
N GLY A 101 -6.33 0.64 6.31
CA GLY A 101 -5.76 0.01 5.15
C GLY A 101 -4.93 0.98 4.33
N TRP A 102 -4.43 0.50 3.22
CA TRP A 102 -3.89 1.40 2.20
C TRP A 102 -4.03 0.77 0.81
N LYS A 103 -3.89 1.65 -0.17
CA LYS A 103 -3.77 1.30 -1.57
C LYS A 103 -2.55 2.01 -2.12
N ASP A 104 -1.71 1.28 -2.84
CA ASP A 104 -0.65 1.83 -3.68
C ASP A 104 -0.20 0.72 -4.64
N PRO A 105 -0.13 0.96 -5.97
CA PRO A 105 0.22 -0.08 -6.93
C PRO A 105 1.58 -0.76 -6.69
N ARG A 106 2.56 -0.06 -6.12
CA ARG A 106 3.88 -0.65 -5.81
C ARG A 106 3.78 -1.69 -4.70
N THR A 107 2.74 -1.66 -3.89
CA THR A 107 2.48 -2.68 -2.88
C THR A 107 2.35 -4.07 -3.52
N CYS A 108 1.92 -4.18 -4.77
CA CYS A 108 1.94 -5.46 -5.50
C CYS A 108 3.33 -6.09 -5.57
N LEU A 109 4.37 -5.25 -5.69
CA LEU A 109 5.77 -5.66 -5.84
C LEU A 109 6.46 -5.86 -4.47
N THR A 110 5.90 -5.29 -3.42
CA THR A 110 6.50 -5.31 -2.06
C THR A 110 5.65 -6.06 -1.04
N ILE A 111 4.56 -6.73 -1.46
CA ILE A 111 3.59 -7.35 -0.54
C ILE A 111 4.21 -8.42 0.35
N SER A 112 5.17 -9.20 -0.14
CA SER A 112 5.86 -10.22 0.65
C SER A 112 6.51 -9.61 1.90
N GLN A 113 7.17 -8.46 1.73
CA GLN A 113 7.81 -7.76 2.83
C GLN A 113 6.80 -7.24 3.86
N TRP A 114 5.65 -6.72 3.41
CA TRP A 114 4.59 -6.30 4.33
C TRP A 114 3.97 -7.48 5.09
N VAL A 115 3.75 -8.62 4.45
CA VAL A 115 3.24 -9.84 5.09
C VAL A 115 4.20 -10.33 6.18
N THR A 116 5.51 -10.29 5.94
CA THR A 116 6.54 -10.59 6.95
C THR A 116 6.39 -9.67 8.16
N ILE A 117 6.27 -8.35 7.95
CA ILE A 117 6.08 -7.38 9.05
C ILE A 117 4.79 -7.66 9.83
N PHE A 118 3.66 -7.96 9.18
CA PHE A 118 2.43 -8.30 9.91
C PHE A 118 2.54 -9.61 10.68
N THR A 119 3.33 -10.57 10.19
CA THR A 119 3.59 -11.83 10.89
C THR A 119 4.42 -11.57 12.15
N GLU A 120 5.52 -10.83 12.03
CA GLU A 120 6.39 -10.47 13.16
C GLU A 120 5.68 -9.65 14.24
N LEU A 121 4.77 -8.75 13.84
CA LEU A 121 3.96 -7.96 14.75
C LEU A 121 2.74 -8.71 15.32
N ASN A 122 2.57 -9.99 14.97
CA ASN A 122 1.41 -10.80 15.31
C ASN A 122 0.07 -10.17 14.88
N LEU A 123 0.06 -9.45 13.75
CA LEU A 123 -1.10 -8.79 13.16
C LEU A 123 -1.65 -9.53 11.93
N ILE A 124 -1.01 -10.62 11.51
CA ILE A 124 -1.38 -11.38 10.31
C ILE A 124 -2.85 -11.83 10.31
N HIS A 125 -3.39 -12.18 11.49
CA HIS A 125 -4.79 -12.58 11.66
C HIS A 125 -5.79 -11.44 11.36
N LYS A 126 -5.36 -10.17 11.46
CA LYS A 126 -6.17 -8.99 11.11
C LYS A 126 -6.13 -8.64 9.62
N LEU A 127 -5.18 -9.21 8.87
CA LEU A 127 -4.88 -8.83 7.49
C LEU A 127 -5.91 -9.39 6.50
N LYS A 128 -6.39 -8.53 5.61
CA LYS A 128 -7.24 -8.85 4.47
C LYS A 128 -6.64 -8.23 3.21
N ILE A 129 -6.34 -9.06 2.22
CA ILE A 129 -5.82 -8.62 0.92
C ILE A 129 -6.95 -8.66 -0.09
N ILE A 130 -7.20 -7.53 -0.75
CA ILE A 130 -8.17 -7.41 -1.83
C ILE A 130 -7.40 -7.18 -3.12
N PHE A 131 -7.29 -8.22 -3.95
CA PHE A 131 -6.61 -8.14 -5.24
C PHE A 131 -7.60 -7.79 -6.35
N VAL A 132 -7.36 -6.67 -7.02
CA VAL A 132 -8.21 -6.15 -8.08
C VAL A 132 -7.49 -6.29 -9.40
N THR A 133 -8.09 -7.04 -10.32
CA THR A 133 -7.60 -7.23 -11.69
C THR A 133 -8.63 -6.75 -12.70
N ARG A 134 -8.16 -6.36 -13.87
CA ARG A 134 -9.00 -6.04 -15.02
C ARG A 134 -8.39 -6.72 -16.23
N ARG A 135 -9.21 -7.47 -16.98
CA ARG A 135 -8.78 -7.99 -18.29
C ARG A 135 -8.62 -6.82 -19.26
N ALA A 136 -7.53 -6.84 -20.01
CA ALA A 136 -7.29 -5.90 -21.10
C ALA A 136 -8.29 -6.13 -22.23
#